data_AF-A0A9W4XGM8-F1
#
_entry.id   AF-A0A9W4XGM8-F1
#
_cell.length_a   1.000
_cell.length_b   1.000
_cell.length_c   1.000
_cell.angle_alpha   90.00
_cell.angle_beta   90.00
_cell.angle_gamma   90.00
#
_symmetry.space_group_name_H-M   'P 1'
#
loop_
_entity.id
_entity.type
_entity.pdbx_description
1 polymer ?
#
loop_
_entity_poly.entity_id
_entity_poly.type
_entity_poly.pdbx_seq_one_letter_code
_entity_poly.pdbx_strand_id
1 'polypeptide(L)'
;MSLWGVYQGPQPPKKSLQEMTQQEQAEEGAKQFVNFMQSCIGKTIMAGVSGFALGGFFGLFMASMAYDTPIGSSPVQHISQLPFKQQMKLQFADMGKRSYSSAKNFGYIGMVYSGVECTIESLRAKHDIYNGVSAGCITGAGLAYKAGPQASIIGCAGFAAFSLAIDMYLNSDAAPPPENDYDL
;
A
#
# COMPACT_ATOMS: atom_id res chain seq x y z
N MET A 1 10.57 -5.50 -8.67
CA MET A 1 10.62 -6.97 -8.88
C MET A 1 10.68 -7.31 -10.36
N SER A 2 11.68 -6.77 -11.07
CA SER A 2 12.07 -7.21 -12.44
C SER A 2 13.55 -6.96 -12.68
N LEU A 3 14.38 -6.94 -11.64
CA LEU A 3 15.80 -6.65 -11.80
C LEU A 3 16.71 -7.88 -11.83
N TRP A 4 16.22 -9.10 -11.54
CA TRP A 4 16.98 -10.33 -11.78
C TRP A 4 16.03 -11.50 -12.02
N GLY A 5 16.09 -12.16 -13.20
CA GLY A 5 15.52 -13.50 -13.33
C GLY A 5 15.05 -13.99 -14.70
N VAL A 6 14.78 -13.13 -15.69
CA VAL A 6 14.48 -13.60 -17.07
C VAL A 6 15.50 -12.98 -18.00
N TYR A 7 16.45 -13.79 -18.47
CA TYR A 7 17.26 -13.44 -19.63
C TYR A 7 16.32 -13.40 -20.84
N GLN A 8 15.74 -12.24 -21.16
CA GLN A 8 14.98 -12.05 -22.40
C GLN A 8 15.95 -11.86 -23.58
N GLY A 9 16.85 -12.83 -23.82
CA GLY A 9 17.75 -12.86 -24.97
C GLY A 9 18.54 -11.56 -25.26
N PRO A 10 19.23 -11.47 -26.40
CA PRO A 10 19.67 -10.20 -26.93
C PRO A 10 18.44 -9.43 -27.41
N GLN A 11 18.09 -8.35 -26.70
CA GLN A 11 17.06 -7.41 -27.14
C GLN A 11 17.53 -6.78 -28.46
N PRO A 12 16.70 -6.78 -29.52
CA PRO A 12 17.09 -6.15 -30.79
C PRO A 12 17.45 -4.67 -30.55
N PRO A 13 18.44 -4.13 -31.27
CA PRO A 13 18.86 -2.75 -31.11
C PRO A 13 17.64 -1.82 -31.29
N LYS A 14 17.43 -0.92 -30.34
CA LYS A 14 16.30 0.03 -30.36
C LYS A 14 16.30 0.77 -31.70
N LYS A 15 15.28 0.54 -32.53
CA LYS A 15 15.06 1.33 -33.76
C LYS A 15 14.88 2.80 -33.39
N SER A 16 15.32 3.70 -34.26
CA SER A 16 15.12 5.13 -34.05
C SER A 16 13.61 5.44 -34.00
N LEU A 17 13.20 6.43 -33.20
CA LEU A 17 11.79 6.86 -33.09
C LEU A 17 11.15 7.22 -34.44
N GLN A 18 11.96 7.48 -35.46
CA GLN A 18 11.55 7.85 -36.81
C GLN A 18 11.25 6.64 -37.71
N GLU A 19 11.64 5.42 -37.31
CA GLU A 19 11.46 4.18 -38.09
C GLU A 19 10.42 3.21 -37.49
N MET A 20 9.77 3.57 -36.38
CA MET A 20 8.78 2.70 -35.73
C MET A 20 7.39 2.85 -36.34
N THR A 21 6.76 1.72 -36.66
CA THR A 21 5.32 1.68 -36.99
C THR A 21 4.45 1.96 -35.75
N GLN A 22 3.18 2.36 -35.93
CA GLN A 22 2.28 2.66 -34.80
C GLN A 22 2.10 1.48 -33.83
N GLN A 23 2.15 0.24 -34.35
CA GLN A 23 2.07 -0.97 -33.52
C GLN A 23 3.36 -1.21 -32.72
N GLU A 24 4.54 -1.04 -33.34
CA GLU A 24 5.83 -1.15 -32.63
C GLU A 24 6.00 -0.06 -31.57
N GLN A 25 5.56 1.18 -31.85
CA GLN A 25 5.59 2.27 -30.87
C GLN A 25 4.67 1.99 -29.68
N ALA A 26 3.50 1.39 -29.91
CA ALA A 26 2.59 0.98 -28.84
C ALA A 26 3.18 -0.16 -27.99
N GLU A 27 3.85 -1.14 -28.62
CA GLU A 27 4.50 -2.24 -27.91
C GLU A 27 5.69 -1.76 -27.06
N GLU A 28 6.56 -0.91 -27.60
CA GLU A 28 7.67 -0.31 -26.87
C GLU A 28 7.18 0.61 -25.73
N GLY A 29 6.10 1.36 -25.97
CA GLY A 29 5.42 2.13 -24.93
C GLY A 29 4.88 1.25 -23.80
N ALA A 30 4.24 0.12 -24.14
CA ALA A 30 3.74 -0.85 -23.17
C ALA A 30 4.89 -1.48 -22.36
N LYS A 31 6.00 -1.86 -22.99
CA LYS A 31 7.19 -2.38 -22.30
C LYS A 31 7.77 -1.36 -21.33
N GLN A 32 7.91 -0.10 -21.74
CA GLN A 32 8.39 0.97 -20.86
C GLN A 32 7.45 1.20 -19.68
N PHE A 33 6.13 1.15 -19.92
CA PHE A 33 5.12 1.26 -18.87
C PHE A 33 5.20 0.10 -17.87
N VAL A 34 5.29 -1.15 -18.35
CA VAL A 34 5.41 -2.35 -17.49
C VAL A 34 6.70 -2.28 -16.68
N ASN A 35 7.82 -1.92 -17.31
CA ASN A 35 9.10 -1.75 -16.62
C ASN A 35 9.03 -0.68 -15.52
N PHE A 36 8.31 0.43 -15.78
CA PHE A 36 8.07 1.45 -14.78
C PHE A 36 7.22 0.91 -13.61
N MET A 37 6.12 0.23 -13.90
CA MET A 37 5.23 -0.33 -12.87
C MET A 37 5.91 -1.39 -12.00
N GLN A 38 6.86 -2.14 -12.56
CA GLN A 38 7.64 -3.13 -11.83
C GLN A 38 8.86 -2.56 -11.09
N SER A 39 9.23 -1.31 -11.39
CA SER A 39 10.29 -0.58 -10.67
C SER A 39 9.87 -0.28 -9.22
N CYS A 40 10.84 -0.06 -8.34
CA CYS A 40 10.55 0.27 -6.94
C CYS A 40 9.75 1.57 -6.80
N ILE A 41 9.97 2.54 -7.69
CA ILE A 41 9.22 3.79 -7.71
C ILE A 41 7.77 3.51 -8.11
N GLY A 42 7.56 2.74 -9.17
CA GLY A 42 6.22 2.35 -9.62
C GLY A 42 5.44 1.59 -8.55
N LYS A 43 6.07 0.58 -7.94
CA LYS A 43 5.47 -0.20 -6.83
C LYS A 43 5.11 0.69 -5.64
N THR A 44 6.01 1.58 -5.22
CA THR A 44 5.78 2.50 -4.09
C THR A 44 4.60 3.42 -4.35
N ILE A 45 4.52 4.03 -5.54
CA ILE A 45 3.42 4.92 -5.92
C ILE A 45 2.10 4.14 -5.95
N MET A 46 2.09 2.97 -6.59
CA MET A 46 0.90 2.14 -6.69
C MET A 46 0.39 1.71 -5.31
N ALA A 47 1.28 1.27 -4.42
CA ALA A 47 0.94 0.92 -3.04
C ALA A 47 0.47 2.14 -2.22
N GLY A 48 1.05 3.31 -2.47
CA GLY A 48 0.61 4.56 -1.85
C GLY A 48 -0.79 4.99 -2.28
N VAL A 49 -1.08 4.92 -3.57
CA VAL A 49 -2.40 5.27 -4.12
C VAL A 49 -3.46 4.26 -3.68
N SER A 50 -3.15 2.95 -3.71
CA SER A 50 -4.08 1.92 -3.24
C SER A 50 -4.34 2.05 -1.73
N GLY A 51 -3.29 2.28 -0.94
CA GLY A 51 -3.39 2.55 0.49
C GLY A 51 -4.20 3.83 0.80
N PHE A 52 -4.00 4.89 0.02
CA PHE A 52 -4.77 6.13 0.18
C PHE A 52 -6.26 5.91 -0.12
N ALA A 53 -6.59 5.18 -1.19
CA ALA A 53 -7.97 4.86 -1.54
C ALA A 53 -8.64 4.01 -0.45
N LEU A 54 -7.99 2.93 -0.01
CA LEU A 54 -8.50 2.06 1.05
C LEU A 54 -8.65 2.81 2.38
N GLY A 55 -7.67 3.63 2.74
CA GLY A 55 -7.70 4.45 3.95
C GLY A 55 -8.78 5.54 3.92
N GLY A 56 -9.05 6.11 2.74
CA GLY A 56 -10.13 7.07 2.53
C GLY A 56 -11.50 6.43 2.71
N PHE A 57 -11.70 5.25 2.11
CA PHE A 57 -12.92 4.47 2.29
C PHE A 57 -13.13 4.07 3.76
N PHE A 58 -12.10 3.48 4.39
CA PHE A 58 -12.17 3.09 5.79
C PHE A 58 -12.38 4.27 6.74
N GLY A 59 -11.73 5.42 6.46
CA GLY A 59 -11.89 6.63 7.25
C GLY A 59 -13.26 7.28 7.11
N LEU A 60 -13.88 7.21 5.92
CA LEU A 60 -15.26 7.65 5.72
C LEU A 60 -16.25 6.72 6.43
N PHE A 61 -16.02 5.41 6.35
CA PHE A 61 -16.82 4.40 7.04
C PHE A 61 -16.77 4.60 8.57
N MET A 62 -15.57 4.72 9.15
CA MET A 62 -15.42 5.01 10.58
C MET A 62 -16.05 6.34 10.99
N ALA A 63 -15.95 7.39 10.14
CA ALA A 63 -16.61 8.66 10.40
C ALA A 63 -18.14 8.57 10.34
N SER A 64 -18.70 7.69 9.50
CA SER A 64 -20.14 7.43 9.44
C SER A 64 -20.67 6.66 10.65
N MET A 65 -19.88 5.73 11.21
CA MET A 65 -20.27 4.97 12.41
C MET A 65 -20.13 5.79 13.70
N ALA A 66 -19.26 6.81 13.72
CA ALA A 66 -19.11 7.72 14.85
C ALA A 66 -20.25 8.77 14.98
N TYR A 67 -21.27 8.72 14.12
CA TYR A 67 -22.38 9.67 14.08
C TYR A 67 -23.27 9.62 15.35
N ASP A 68 -23.29 8.48 16.06
CA ASP A 68 -24.14 8.27 17.25
C ASP A 68 -23.49 8.67 18.59
N THR A 69 -22.18 8.96 18.63
CA THR A 69 -21.53 9.41 19.87
C THR A 69 -21.26 10.91 19.80
N PRO A 70 -21.95 11.76 20.59
CA PRO A 70 -21.54 13.14 20.79
C PRO A 70 -20.23 13.10 21.58
N ILE A 71 -19.09 13.05 20.87
CA ILE A 71 -17.77 12.95 21.49
C ILE A 71 -17.51 14.23 22.29
N GLY A 72 -17.74 14.11 23.60
CA GLY A 72 -17.40 15.08 24.60
C GLY A 72 -15.88 15.11 24.81
N SER A 73 -15.25 16.12 24.24
CA SER A 73 -14.10 16.81 24.84
C SER A 73 -13.96 18.20 24.17
N SER A 74 -14.89 19.09 24.55
CA SER A 74 -14.82 20.57 24.50
C SER A 74 -14.93 21.29 23.13
N PRO A 75 -15.59 22.47 23.04
CA PRO A 75 -16.95 22.83 23.42
C PRO A 75 -17.75 23.12 22.14
N VAL A 76 -18.27 22.09 21.46
CA VAL A 76 -19.14 22.30 20.29
C VAL A 76 -20.61 22.19 20.70
N GLN A 77 -20.96 22.85 21.80
CA GLN A 77 -22.33 23.01 22.30
C GLN A 77 -23.15 23.99 21.43
N HIS A 78 -22.56 24.54 20.37
CA HIS A 78 -23.25 25.47 19.47
C HIS A 78 -23.72 24.87 18.14
N ILE A 79 -23.35 23.64 17.74
CA ILE A 79 -23.78 23.09 16.43
C ILE A 79 -25.31 22.96 16.35
N SER A 80 -25.99 22.51 17.41
CA SER A 80 -27.45 22.31 17.39
C SER A 80 -28.26 23.60 17.21
N GLN A 81 -27.64 24.78 17.34
CA GLN A 81 -28.30 26.08 17.16
C GLN A 81 -28.04 26.70 15.78
N LEU A 82 -27.19 26.09 14.94
CA LEU A 82 -26.96 26.55 13.57
C LEU A 82 -28.02 25.98 12.60
N PRO A 83 -28.37 26.71 11.52
CA PRO A 83 -29.30 26.21 10.51
C PRO A 83 -28.82 24.87 9.94
N PHE A 84 -29.75 23.95 9.63
CA PHE A 84 -29.47 22.58 9.14
C PHE A 84 -28.42 22.52 8.02
N LYS A 85 -28.40 23.52 7.12
CA LYS A 85 -27.40 23.62 6.04
C LYS A 85 -25.97 23.78 6.55
N GLN A 86 -25.78 24.50 7.65
CA GLN A 86 -24.46 24.81 8.21
C GLN A 86 -23.97 23.66 9.12
N GLN A 87 -24.89 22.96 9.80
CA GLN A 87 -24.60 21.70 10.49
C GLN A 87 -24.16 20.63 9.50
N MET A 88 -24.91 20.41 8.41
CA MET A 88 -24.52 19.46 7.37
C MET A 88 -23.17 19.83 6.75
N LYS A 89 -22.93 21.10 6.41
CA LYS A 89 -21.64 21.53 5.84
C LYS A 89 -20.47 21.26 6.79
N LEU A 90 -20.65 21.48 8.09
CA LEU A 90 -19.61 21.22 9.09
C LEU A 90 -19.39 19.72 9.30
N GLN A 91 -20.47 18.92 9.27
CA GLN A 91 -20.41 17.46 9.37
C GLN A 91 -19.67 16.85 8.19
N PHE A 92 -20.01 17.25 6.95
CA PHE A 92 -19.28 16.80 5.76
C PHE A 92 -17.82 17.25 5.77
N ALA A 93 -17.53 18.45 6.29
CA ALA A 93 -16.17 18.92 6.45
C ALA A 93 -15.38 18.10 7.48
N ASP A 94 -15.99 17.69 8.60
CA ASP A 94 -15.33 16.84 9.61
C ASP A 94 -15.13 15.40 9.09
N MET A 95 -16.15 14.82 8.46
CA MET A 95 -16.06 13.51 7.80
C MET A 95 -14.95 13.50 6.74
N GLY A 96 -14.86 14.54 5.92
CA GLY A 96 -13.81 14.70 4.92
C GLY A 96 -12.42 14.82 5.54
N LYS A 97 -12.25 15.60 6.62
CA LYS A 97 -10.97 15.73 7.33
C LYS A 97 -10.52 14.41 7.94
N ARG A 98 -11.43 13.65 8.56
CA ARG A 98 -11.13 12.33 9.15
C ARG A 98 -10.78 11.30 8.07
N SER A 99 -11.57 11.24 7.00
CA SER A 99 -11.29 10.38 5.85
C SER A 99 -9.93 10.70 5.22
N TYR A 100 -9.62 11.99 5.01
CA TYR A 100 -8.33 12.42 4.46
C TYR A 100 -7.15 12.09 5.39
N SER A 101 -7.29 12.29 6.70
CA SER A 101 -6.28 11.91 7.68
C SER A 101 -5.99 10.40 7.65
N SER A 102 -7.05 9.59 7.60
CA SER A 102 -6.94 8.14 7.46
C SER A 102 -6.26 7.75 6.15
N ALA A 103 -6.73 8.28 5.02
CA ALA A 103 -6.15 8.06 3.69
C ALA A 103 -4.63 8.37 3.67
N LYS A 104 -4.23 9.49 4.27
CA LYS A 104 -2.81 9.88 4.36
C LYS A 104 -1.99 8.86 5.16
N ASN A 105 -2.52 8.36 6.28
CA ASN A 105 -1.82 7.38 7.10
C ASN A 105 -1.67 6.03 6.39
N PHE A 106 -2.75 5.49 5.81
CA PHE A 106 -2.69 4.21 5.09
C PHE A 106 -1.84 4.31 3.81
N GLY A 107 -1.94 5.42 3.07
CA GLY A 107 -1.06 5.68 1.93
C GLY A 107 0.40 5.75 2.35
N TYR A 108 0.71 6.40 3.47
CA TYR A 108 2.09 6.48 4.00
C TYR A 108 2.63 5.11 4.39
N ILE A 109 1.84 4.30 5.10
CA ILE A 109 2.22 2.93 5.48
C ILE A 109 2.47 2.08 4.22
N GLY A 110 1.55 2.12 3.24
CA GLY A 110 1.68 1.37 1.98
C GLY A 110 2.91 1.76 1.16
N MET A 111 3.22 3.07 1.08
CA MET A 111 4.43 3.55 0.41
C MET A 111 5.70 3.05 1.09
N VAL A 112 5.80 3.19 2.41
CA VAL A 112 7.00 2.77 3.15
C VAL A 112 7.19 1.26 3.05
N TYR A 113 6.12 0.47 3.24
CA TYR A 113 6.19 -0.98 3.15
C TYR A 113 6.69 -1.45 1.78
N SER A 114 6.04 -1.02 0.70
CA SER A 114 6.39 -1.45 -0.65
C SER A 114 7.77 -0.94 -1.10
N GLY A 115 8.15 0.26 -0.64
CA GLY A 115 9.48 0.80 -0.86
C GLY A 115 10.57 -0.05 -0.20
N VAL A 116 10.39 -0.37 1.08
CA VAL A 116 11.35 -1.20 1.84
C VAL A 116 11.43 -2.60 1.24
N GLU A 117 10.30 -3.26 1.00
CA GLU A 117 10.26 -4.59 0.38
C GLU A 117 11.00 -4.61 -0.97
N CYS A 118 10.73 -3.64 -1.84
CA CYS A 118 11.41 -3.57 -3.14
C CYS A 118 12.92 -3.32 -3.01
N THR A 119 13.36 -2.51 -2.02
CA THR A 119 14.79 -2.32 -1.78
C THR A 119 15.47 -3.58 -1.27
N ILE A 120 14.86 -4.30 -0.33
CA ILE A 120 15.41 -5.56 0.22
C ILE A 120 15.53 -6.60 -0.88
N GLU A 121 14.49 -6.71 -1.71
CA GLU A 121 14.51 -7.71 -2.77
C GLU A 121 15.44 -7.32 -3.92
N SER A 122 15.58 -6.03 -4.24
CA SER A 122 16.60 -5.56 -5.19
C SER A 122 18.03 -5.84 -4.68
N LEU A 123 18.25 -5.83 -3.37
CA LEU A 123 19.55 -6.15 -2.76
C LEU A 123 19.82 -7.66 -2.67
N ARG A 124 18.79 -8.47 -2.38
CA ARG A 124 18.93 -9.93 -2.20
C ARG A 124 18.75 -10.73 -3.49
N ALA A 125 18.18 -10.12 -4.54
CA ALA A 125 17.85 -10.75 -5.82
C ALA A 125 17.06 -12.08 -5.66
N LYS A 126 16.23 -12.17 -4.63
CA LYS A 126 15.36 -13.30 -4.34
C LYS A 126 14.03 -12.78 -3.82
N HIS A 127 12.93 -13.42 -4.22
CA HIS A 127 11.58 -13.14 -3.73
C HIS A 127 11.16 -14.27 -2.78
N ASP A 128 11.18 -14.01 -1.47
CA ASP A 128 10.79 -14.99 -0.44
C ASP A 128 9.95 -14.32 0.67
N ILE A 129 9.36 -15.15 1.54
CA ILE A 129 8.58 -14.69 2.70
C ILE A 129 9.41 -13.86 3.68
N TYR A 130 10.74 -14.03 3.71
CA TYR A 130 11.61 -13.28 4.60
C TYR A 130 11.71 -11.81 4.20
N ASN A 131 11.57 -11.50 2.91
CA ASN A 131 11.51 -10.12 2.44
C ASN A 131 10.28 -9.38 3.00
N GLY A 132 9.10 -9.99 2.99
CA GLY A 132 7.89 -9.37 3.55
C GLY A 132 7.97 -9.22 5.06
N VAL A 133 8.48 -10.22 5.78
CA VAL A 133 8.71 -10.16 7.24
C VAL A 133 9.68 -9.05 7.62
N SER A 134 10.82 -8.95 6.93
CA SER A 134 11.84 -7.94 7.21
C SER A 134 11.37 -6.54 6.81
N ALA A 135 10.67 -6.40 5.69
CA ALA A 135 10.04 -5.15 5.28
C ALA A 135 8.97 -4.69 6.27
N GLY A 136 8.15 -5.63 6.75
CA GLY A 136 7.17 -5.40 7.81
C GLY A 136 7.83 -4.90 9.08
N CYS A 137 8.86 -5.59 9.59
CA CYS A 137 9.59 -5.18 10.78
C CYS A 137 10.18 -3.76 10.65
N ILE A 138 10.90 -3.49 9.55
CA ILE A 138 11.55 -2.20 9.31
C ILE A 138 10.52 -1.09 9.18
N THR A 139 9.41 -1.34 8.48
CA THR A 139 8.31 -0.38 8.35
C THR A 139 7.65 -0.11 9.71
N GLY A 140 7.33 -1.16 10.46
CA GLY A 140 6.70 -1.05 11.79
C GLY A 140 7.58 -0.31 12.80
N ALA A 141 8.88 -0.63 12.86
CA ALA A 141 9.84 0.10 13.69
C ALA A 141 10.01 1.54 13.21
N GLY A 142 10.11 1.75 11.90
CA GLY A 142 10.29 3.06 11.29
C GLY A 142 9.09 3.99 11.46
N LEU A 143 7.88 3.46 11.61
CA LEU A 143 6.69 4.26 11.92
C LEU A 143 6.59 4.62 13.40
N ALA A 144 7.02 3.71 14.29
CA ALA A 144 6.94 3.88 15.73
C ALA A 144 8.18 4.55 16.36
N TYR A 145 9.19 4.94 15.57
CA TYR A 145 10.46 5.49 16.08
C TYR A 145 10.27 6.68 17.04
N LYS A 146 9.30 7.56 16.76
CA LYS A 146 9.02 8.73 17.61
C LYS A 146 8.34 8.39 18.93
N ALA A 147 7.70 7.23 19.01
CA ALA A 147 7.02 6.76 20.22
C ALA A 147 7.98 6.04 21.19
N GLY A 148 9.26 5.90 20.84
CA GLY A 148 10.30 5.32 21.68
C GLY A 148 10.72 3.90 21.27
N PRO A 149 11.78 3.36 21.89
CA PRO A 149 12.37 2.08 21.51
C PRO A 149 11.44 0.89 21.78
N GLN A 150 10.68 0.92 22.89
CA GLN A 150 9.73 -0.14 23.21
C GLN A 150 8.59 -0.21 22.17
N ALA A 151 8.05 0.95 21.78
CA ALA A 151 7.03 1.02 20.73
C ALA A 151 7.58 0.56 19.37
N SER A 152 8.86 0.85 19.08
CA SER A 152 9.52 0.40 17.83
C SER A 152 9.69 -1.11 17.77
N ILE A 153 10.05 -1.76 18.88
CA ILE A 153 10.17 -3.22 18.95
C ILE A 153 8.80 -3.89 18.79
N ILE A 154 7.79 -3.37 19.48
CA ILE A 154 6.40 -3.86 19.36
C ILE A 154 5.89 -3.65 17.93
N GLY A 155 6.16 -2.47 17.34
CA GLY A 155 5.80 -2.15 15.97
C GLY A 155 6.47 -3.08 14.96
N CYS A 156 7.77 -3.36 15.11
CA CYS A 156 8.46 -4.35 14.28
C CYS A 156 7.81 -5.73 14.41
N ALA A 157 7.61 -6.23 15.63
CA ALA A 157 7.05 -7.56 15.85
C ALA A 157 5.64 -7.69 15.28
N GLY A 158 4.78 -6.68 15.49
CA GLY A 158 3.41 -6.66 14.99
C GLY A 158 3.33 -6.64 13.46
N PHE A 159 4.07 -5.73 12.81
CA PHE A 159 4.08 -5.65 11.34
C PHE A 159 4.77 -6.85 10.70
N ALA A 160 5.83 -7.39 11.31
CA ALA A 160 6.49 -8.61 10.83
C ALA A 160 5.55 -9.82 10.88
N ALA A 161 4.82 -10.00 11.99
CA ALA A 161 3.85 -11.08 12.14
C ALA A 161 2.68 -10.92 11.16
N PHE A 162 2.17 -9.70 10.99
CA PHE A 162 1.11 -9.43 10.01
C PHE A 162 1.57 -9.73 8.58
N SER A 163 2.75 -9.24 8.17
CA SER A 163 3.31 -9.54 6.85
C SER A 163 3.53 -11.03 6.65
N LEU A 164 4.04 -11.75 7.65
CA LEU A 164 4.20 -13.21 7.59
C LEU A 164 2.86 -13.91 7.35
N ALA A 165 1.81 -13.51 8.10
CA ALA A 165 0.49 -14.12 7.98
C ALA A 165 -0.11 -13.87 6.59
N ILE A 166 0.02 -12.65 6.06
CA ILE A 166 -0.47 -12.32 4.72
C ILE A 166 0.33 -13.06 3.64
N ASP A 167 1.65 -13.09 3.73
CA ASP A 167 2.49 -13.80 2.75
C ASP A 167 2.22 -15.31 2.79
N MET A 168 1.98 -15.90 3.96
CA MET A 168 1.57 -17.31 4.08
C MET A 168 0.20 -17.55 3.46
N TYR A 169 -0.76 -16.66 3.72
CA TYR A 169 -2.11 -16.77 3.18
C TYR A 169 -2.15 -16.59 1.65
N LEU A 170 -1.38 -15.65 1.10
CA LEU A 170 -1.32 -15.46 -0.35
C LEU A 170 -0.54 -16.57 -1.06
N ASN A 171 0.45 -17.16 -0.40
CA ASN A 171 1.24 -18.25 -0.97
C ASN A 171 0.58 -19.63 -0.80
N SER A 172 -0.39 -19.81 0.10
CA SER A 172 -1.08 -21.10 0.27
C SER A 172 -1.83 -21.52 -0.99
N ASP A 173 -2.32 -20.55 -1.76
CA ASP A 173 -3.05 -20.81 -3.01
C ASP A 173 -2.11 -21.09 -4.20
N ALA A 174 -0.82 -20.75 -4.05
CA ALA A 174 0.22 -20.99 -5.05
C ALA A 174 1.02 -22.28 -4.77
N ALA A 175 0.64 -23.04 -3.75
CA ALA A 175 1.24 -24.33 -3.47
C ALA A 175 1.03 -25.29 -4.66
N PRO A 176 2.01 -26.19 -4.94
CA PRO A 176 1.80 -27.23 -5.93
C PRO A 176 0.52 -28.01 -5.57
N PRO A 177 -0.27 -28.45 -6.57
CA PRO A 177 -1.51 -29.17 -6.32
C PRO A 177 -1.20 -30.37 -5.41
N PRO A 178 -2.03 -30.63 -4.38
CA PRO A 178 -1.85 -31.79 -3.53
C PRO A 178 -1.88 -33.06 -4.39
N GLU A 179 -1.13 -34.09 -3.99
CA GLU A 179 -1.03 -35.33 -4.74
C GLU A 179 -2.40 -36.03 -4.88
N ASN A 180 -3.34 -35.77 -3.97
CA ASN A 180 -4.71 -36.26 -4.03
C ASN A 180 -5.72 -35.21 -3.48
N ASP A 181 -6.86 -35.03 -4.14
CA ASP A 181 -7.94 -34.06 -3.83
C ASP A 181 -8.89 -34.47 -2.68
N TYR A 182 -8.44 -35.33 -1.75
CA TYR A 182 -9.33 -35.93 -0.74
C TYR A 182 -9.46 -35.16 0.58
N ASP A 183 -8.68 -34.11 0.80
CA ASP A 183 -8.69 -33.32 2.03
C ASP A 183 -8.97 -31.84 1.73
N LEU A 184 -10.27 -31.49 1.66
CA LEU A 184 -10.79 -30.12 1.71
C LEU A 184 -11.08 -29.72 3.16
#